data_AF-A0A3E0Q3G7-F1
#
_entry.id   AF-A0A3E0Q3G7-F1
#
_cell.length_a   1.000
_cell.length_b   1.000
_cell.length_c   1.000
_cell.angle_alpha   90.00
_cell.angle_beta   90.00
_cell.angle_gamma   90.00
#
_symmetry.space_group_name_H-M   'P 1'
#
loop_
_entity.id
_entity.type
_entity.pdbx_description
1 polymer ?
#
loop_
_entity_poly.entity_id
_entity_poly.type
_entity_poly.pdbx_seq_one_letter_code
_entity_poly.pdbx_strand_id
1 'polypeptide(L)'
;MSVYIITARDEAELSSPIFAAGDVNPDESAAAFTTQLKAEEYLEAAGWRKTDVVVELDSESMLDWIAALRSDGVESIAVDPDRRAQESGARQAVISLHGLTAELAGIIERRIHTAPPPAGAEELQRIDIYCCQACGQVVEQLPEKEPPTCCDREMELSAFDTVRPGELREAVVAAE
;
A
#
# COMPACT_ATOMS: atom_id res chain seq x y z
N MET A 1 -10.77 9.41 12.41
CA MET A 1 -11.26 10.67 11.80
C MET A 1 -11.99 10.23 10.56
N SER A 2 -13.25 10.62 10.44
CA SER A 2 -14.09 10.22 9.31
C SER A 2 -14.09 11.32 8.25
N VAL A 3 -14.12 10.92 6.99
CA VAL A 3 -14.31 11.83 5.85
C VAL A 3 -15.65 11.52 5.23
N TYR A 4 -16.41 12.54 4.87
CA TYR A 4 -17.70 12.40 4.22
C TYR A 4 -17.62 12.93 2.81
N ILE A 5 -18.24 12.23 1.87
CA ILE A 5 -18.35 12.65 0.48
C ILE A 5 -19.81 12.63 0.04
N ILE A 6 -20.09 13.33 -1.05
CA ILE A 6 -21.36 13.19 -1.77
C ILE A 6 -21.11 12.25 -2.95
N THR A 7 -22.01 11.31 -3.17
CA THR A 7 -21.94 10.40 -4.32
C THR A 7 -23.31 10.15 -4.92
N ALA A 8 -23.34 9.73 -6.18
CA ALA A 8 -24.54 9.32 -6.87
C ALA A 8 -25.21 8.15 -6.15
N ARG A 9 -26.53 8.20 -6.08
CA ARG A 9 -27.35 7.16 -5.47
C ARG A 9 -27.35 5.93 -6.40
N ASP A 10 -27.27 4.74 -5.81
CA ASP A 10 -27.33 3.44 -6.50
C ASP A 10 -26.15 3.09 -7.43
N GLU A 11 -25.02 3.80 -7.32
CA GLU A 11 -23.77 3.39 -7.97
C GLU A 11 -22.96 2.44 -7.08
N ALA A 12 -22.37 1.42 -7.70
CA ALA A 12 -21.48 0.47 -7.01
C ALA A 12 -20.09 1.05 -6.73
N GLU A 13 -19.72 2.10 -7.46
CA GLU A 13 -18.43 2.78 -7.36
C GLU A 13 -18.65 4.20 -6.84
N LEU A 14 -17.73 4.68 -5.99
CA LEU A 14 -17.85 6.00 -5.37
C LEU A 14 -17.53 7.10 -6.40
N SER A 15 -18.56 7.62 -7.04
CA SER A 15 -18.46 8.77 -7.95
C SER A 15 -18.77 10.06 -7.20
N SER A 16 -17.79 10.93 -6.99
CA SER A 16 -18.02 12.24 -6.38
C SER A 16 -18.26 13.32 -7.43
N PRO A 17 -19.20 14.25 -7.19
CA PRO A 17 -19.36 15.42 -8.05
C PRO A 17 -18.04 16.19 -8.17
N ILE A 18 -17.61 16.43 -9.41
CA ILE A 18 -16.41 17.22 -9.75
C ILE A 18 -16.87 18.63 -10.13
N PHE A 19 -16.17 19.64 -9.62
CA PHE A 19 -16.45 21.04 -9.91
C PHE A 19 -15.25 21.73 -10.54
N ALA A 20 -15.55 22.63 -11.47
CA ALA A 20 -14.61 23.57 -12.04
C ALA A 20 -14.20 24.64 -11.02
N ALA A 21 -12.91 24.77 -10.73
CA ALA A 21 -12.36 25.91 -10.00
C ALA A 21 -12.02 27.06 -10.97
N GLY A 22 -13.03 27.85 -11.37
CA GLY A 22 -12.85 29.10 -12.12
C GLY A 22 -13.09 29.03 -13.64
N ASP A 23 -12.98 30.19 -14.30
CA ASP A 23 -13.51 30.40 -15.67
C ASP A 23 -12.48 30.17 -16.81
N VAL A 24 -11.18 30.24 -16.52
CA VAL A 24 -10.13 30.35 -17.57
C VAL A 24 -9.35 29.05 -17.78
N ASN A 25 -9.33 28.18 -16.77
CA ASN A 25 -8.90 26.79 -16.87
C ASN A 25 -9.50 26.11 -15.62
N PRO A 26 -10.61 25.39 -15.73
CA PRO A 26 -11.28 24.88 -14.55
C PRO A 26 -10.46 23.75 -13.96
N ASP A 27 -9.61 24.05 -12.98
CA ASP A 27 -8.95 23.00 -12.20
C ASP A 27 -10.07 22.17 -11.56
N GLU A 28 -10.12 20.88 -11.87
CA GLU A 28 -11.18 20.00 -11.39
C GLU A 28 -10.95 19.71 -9.90
N SER A 29 -11.98 19.96 -9.10
CA SER A 29 -12.00 19.73 -7.65
C SER A 29 -13.13 18.78 -7.26
N ALA A 30 -12.81 17.76 -6.49
CA ALA A 30 -13.81 16.98 -5.75
C ALA A 30 -14.12 17.64 -4.40
N ALA A 31 -15.27 17.35 -3.80
CA ALA A 31 -15.62 17.84 -2.46
C ALA A 31 -15.46 16.74 -1.40
N ALA A 32 -14.79 17.08 -0.30
CA ALA A 32 -14.74 16.27 0.91
C ALA A 32 -15.17 17.11 2.12
N PHE A 33 -15.82 16.45 3.08
CA PHE A 33 -16.36 17.09 4.26
C PHE A 33 -15.81 16.44 5.53
N THR A 34 -15.52 17.26 6.52
CA THR A 34 -15.02 16.81 7.83
C THR A 34 -16.16 16.35 8.76
N THR A 35 -17.40 16.67 8.41
CA THR A 35 -18.60 16.28 9.17
C THR A 35 -19.76 15.95 8.25
N GLN A 36 -20.62 15.02 8.65
CA GLN A 36 -21.85 14.68 7.94
C GLN A 36 -22.76 15.91 7.76
N LEU A 37 -22.89 16.74 8.80
CA LEU A 37 -23.76 17.93 8.78
C LEU A 37 -23.41 18.86 7.62
N LYS A 38 -22.12 19.19 7.43
CA LYS A 38 -21.68 20.06 6.34
C LYS A 38 -21.94 19.45 4.95
N ALA A 39 -21.74 18.14 4.82
CA ALA A 39 -22.04 17.44 3.57
C ALA A 39 -23.55 17.50 3.25
N GLU A 40 -24.41 17.30 4.25
CA GLU A 40 -25.86 17.40 4.08
C GLU A 40 -26.32 18.82 3.74
N GLU A 41 -25.74 19.85 4.38
CA GLU A 41 -26.00 21.25 4.08
C GLU A 41 -25.61 21.60 2.63
N TYR A 42 -24.45 21.12 2.17
CA TYR A 42 -24.01 21.29 0.78
C TYR A 42 -24.96 20.58 -0.18
N LEU A 43 -25.27 19.31 0.08
CA LEU A 43 -26.16 18.48 -0.74
C LEU A 43 -27.55 19.12 -0.89
N GLU A 44 -28.07 19.70 0.20
CA GLU A 44 -29.34 20.42 0.20
C GLU A 44 -29.27 21.72 -0.59
N ALA A 45 -28.24 22.54 -0.36
CA ALA A 45 -28.04 23.79 -1.08
C ALA A 45 -27.87 23.57 -2.59
N ALA A 46 -27.27 22.45 -2.99
CA ALA A 46 -27.09 22.07 -4.39
C ALA A 46 -28.37 21.48 -5.03
N GLY A 47 -29.38 21.10 -4.23
CA GLY A 47 -30.62 20.52 -4.72
C GLY A 47 -30.52 19.06 -5.17
N TRP A 48 -29.45 18.34 -4.78
CA TRP A 48 -29.15 16.99 -5.27
C TRP A 48 -29.66 15.85 -4.38
N ARG A 49 -30.41 16.14 -3.32
CA ARG A 49 -30.94 15.10 -2.40
C ARG A 49 -31.70 13.94 -3.10
N LYS A 50 -32.19 14.15 -4.33
CA LYS A 50 -32.90 13.12 -5.11
C LYS A 50 -31.97 12.16 -5.84
N THR A 51 -30.82 12.65 -6.30
CA THR A 51 -29.88 11.92 -7.17
C THR A 51 -28.67 11.45 -6.38
N ASP A 52 -28.39 12.06 -5.24
CA ASP A 52 -27.14 11.88 -4.51
C ASP A 52 -27.40 11.62 -3.02
N VAL A 53 -26.34 11.19 -2.35
CA VAL A 53 -26.34 10.78 -0.94
C VAL A 53 -24.99 11.13 -0.30
N VAL A 54 -25.01 11.43 1.00
CA VAL A 54 -23.78 11.56 1.79
C VAL A 54 -23.34 10.18 2.28
N VAL A 55 -22.06 9.87 2.10
CA VAL A 55 -21.44 8.63 2.58
C VAL A 55 -20.26 8.97 3.48
N GLU A 56 -20.11 8.21 4.56
CA GLU A 56 -18.91 8.21 5.38
C GLU A 56 -17.89 7.22 4.80
N LEU A 57 -16.65 7.67 4.63
CA LEU A 57 -15.53 6.84 4.20
C LEU A 57 -14.71 6.43 5.42
N ASP A 58 -14.44 5.12 5.51
CA ASP A 58 -13.36 4.61 6.34
C ASP A 58 -11.99 4.87 5.69
N SER A 59 -10.91 4.53 6.40
CA SER A 59 -9.56 4.81 5.94
C SER A 59 -9.21 4.12 4.62
N GLU A 60 -9.74 2.92 4.36
CA GLU A 60 -9.45 2.15 3.14
C GLU A 60 -10.21 2.75 1.96
N SER A 61 -11.51 2.95 2.12
CA SER A 61 -12.38 3.58 1.12
C SER A 61 -11.93 4.99 0.76
N MET A 62 -11.38 5.74 1.74
CA MET A 62 -10.79 7.05 1.49
C MET A 62 -9.55 6.98 0.60
N LEU A 63 -8.68 5.98 0.78
CA LEU A 63 -7.49 5.79 -0.06
C LEU A 63 -7.88 5.38 -1.48
N ASP A 64 -8.84 4.47 -1.62
CA ASP A 64 -9.38 4.05 -2.91
C ASP A 64 -10.00 5.23 -3.65
N TRP A 65 -10.81 6.04 -2.97
CA TRP A 65 -11.40 7.25 -3.52
C TRP A 65 -10.35 8.27 -3.96
N ILE A 66 -9.30 8.53 -3.15
CA ILE A 66 -8.19 9.42 -3.53
C ILE A 66 -7.46 8.89 -4.79
N ALA A 67 -7.26 7.57 -4.88
CA ALA A 67 -6.61 6.94 -6.02
C ALA A 67 -7.47 7.05 -7.30
N ALA A 68 -8.78 6.88 -7.18
CA ALA A 68 -9.74 7.07 -8.27
C ALA A 68 -9.72 8.51 -8.79
N LEU A 69 -9.87 9.50 -7.90
CA LEU A 69 -9.80 10.92 -8.26
C LEU A 69 -8.54 11.28 -9.06
N ARG A 70 -7.38 10.77 -8.62
CA ARG A 70 -6.12 11.02 -9.33
C ARG A 70 -6.08 10.36 -10.71
N SER A 71 -6.66 9.17 -10.85
CA SER A 71 -6.74 8.45 -12.12
C SER A 71 -7.65 9.17 -13.12
N ASP A 72 -8.68 9.83 -12.61
CA ASP A 72 -9.62 10.64 -13.39
C ASP A 72 -9.09 12.04 -13.74
N GLY A 73 -7.89 12.40 -13.25
CA GLY A 73 -7.26 13.68 -13.54
C GLY A 73 -7.70 14.84 -12.64
N VAL A 74 -8.44 14.56 -11.56
CA VAL A 74 -8.81 15.56 -10.56
C VAL A 74 -7.54 16.07 -9.86
N GLU A 75 -7.39 17.39 -9.76
CA GLU A 75 -6.16 17.99 -9.27
C GLU A 75 -6.22 18.36 -7.78
N SER A 76 -7.43 18.54 -7.26
CA SER A 76 -7.63 19.05 -5.91
C SER A 76 -8.90 18.51 -5.24
N ILE A 77 -8.90 18.60 -3.91
CA ILE A 77 -10.06 18.34 -3.07
C ILE A 77 -10.42 19.62 -2.33
N ALA A 78 -11.63 20.13 -2.54
CA ALA A 78 -12.20 21.18 -1.72
C ALA A 78 -12.65 20.61 -0.37
N VAL A 79 -12.21 21.23 0.72
CA VAL A 79 -12.48 20.78 2.09
C VAL A 79 -13.55 21.64 2.71
N ASP A 80 -14.65 21.00 3.11
CA ASP A 80 -15.85 21.68 3.62
C ASP A 80 -16.30 22.86 2.74
N PRO A 81 -16.43 22.68 1.41
CA PRO A 81 -16.87 23.77 0.56
C PRO A 81 -18.26 24.25 0.97
N ASP A 82 -18.54 25.53 0.76
CA ASP A 82 -19.88 26.11 0.88
C ASP A 82 -20.45 26.37 -0.51
N ARG A 83 -21.57 25.72 -0.82
CA ARG A 83 -22.22 25.80 -2.13
C ARG A 83 -22.66 27.22 -2.49
N ARG A 84 -23.22 27.96 -1.54
CA ARG A 84 -23.72 29.32 -1.79
C ARG A 84 -22.56 30.29 -1.99
N ALA A 85 -21.50 30.11 -1.20
CA ALA A 85 -20.26 30.86 -1.35
C ALA A 85 -19.63 30.58 -2.72
N GLN A 86 -19.56 29.31 -3.14
CA GLN A 86 -19.07 28.90 -4.46
C GLN A 86 -19.87 29.55 -5.60
N GLU A 87 -21.21 29.55 -5.53
CA GLU A 87 -22.07 30.19 -6.54
C GLU A 87 -21.88 31.71 -6.62
N SER A 88 -21.49 32.34 -5.50
CA SER A 88 -21.13 33.77 -5.47
C SER A 88 -19.69 34.06 -5.92
N GLY A 89 -18.92 33.04 -6.33
CA GLY A 89 -17.53 33.16 -6.75
C GLY A 89 -16.53 33.28 -5.59
N ALA A 90 -16.94 32.97 -4.36
CA ALA A 90 -16.04 32.98 -3.21
C ALA A 90 -15.06 31.80 -3.26
N ARG A 91 -13.82 32.05 -2.85
CA ARG A 91 -12.76 31.04 -2.80
C ARG A 91 -13.08 29.98 -1.75
N GLN A 92 -12.79 28.72 -2.09
CA GLN A 92 -12.93 27.57 -1.19
C GLN A 92 -11.56 27.12 -0.68
N ALA A 93 -11.52 26.47 0.48
CA ALA A 93 -10.31 25.82 0.95
C ALA A 93 -10.07 24.56 0.12
N VAL A 94 -8.88 24.41 -0.47
CA VAL A 94 -8.53 23.28 -1.33
C VAL A 94 -7.22 22.65 -0.89
N ILE A 95 -7.11 21.34 -1.07
CA ILE A 95 -5.88 20.56 -0.92
C ILE A 95 -5.50 20.01 -2.30
N SER A 96 -4.23 20.15 -2.67
CA SER A 96 -3.71 19.54 -3.90
C SER A 96 -3.61 18.01 -3.74
N LEU A 97 -4.19 17.26 -4.68
CA LEU A 97 -4.06 15.80 -4.71
C LEU A 97 -2.62 15.35 -4.99
N HIS A 98 -1.89 16.12 -5.81
CA HIS A 98 -0.47 15.86 -6.03
C HIS A 98 0.34 15.96 -4.73
N GLY A 99 0.16 17.05 -3.97
CA GLY A 99 0.83 17.23 -2.69
C GLY A 99 0.43 16.16 -1.67
N LEU A 100 -0.87 15.85 -1.56
CA LEU A 100 -1.39 14.84 -0.64
C LEU A 100 -0.81 13.44 -0.93
N THR A 101 -0.80 13.03 -2.19
CA THR A 101 -0.30 11.70 -2.58
C THR A 101 1.22 11.58 -2.39
N ALA A 102 1.99 12.65 -2.62
CA ALA A 102 3.42 12.68 -2.33
C ALA A 102 3.71 12.52 -0.82
N GLU A 103 2.97 13.22 0.03
CA GLU A 103 3.09 13.09 1.49
C GLU A 103 2.74 11.67 1.97
N LEU A 104 1.64 11.11 1.48
CA LEU A 104 1.23 9.73 1.80
C LEU A 104 2.29 8.72 1.38
N ALA A 105 2.83 8.84 0.16
CA ALA A 105 3.89 7.97 -0.32
C ALA A 105 5.13 8.03 0.58
N GLY A 106 5.55 9.24 0.98
CA GLY A 106 6.67 9.41 1.91
C GLY A 106 6.42 8.80 3.30
N ILE A 107 5.19 8.86 3.82
CA ILE A 107 4.82 8.20 5.09
C ILE A 107 4.90 6.68 4.94
N ILE A 108 4.34 6.12 3.87
CA ILE A 108 4.34 4.68 3.61
C ILE A 108 5.77 4.17 3.45
N GLU A 109 6.59 4.85 2.66
CA GLU A 109 7.99 4.48 2.46
C GLU A 109 8.75 4.45 3.78
N ARG A 110 8.62 5.49 4.62
CA ARG A 110 9.24 5.50 5.96
C ARG A 110 8.75 4.33 6.82
N ARG A 111 7.47 3.99 6.77
CA ARG A 111 6.90 2.88 7.54
C ARG A 111 7.40 1.53 7.06
N ILE A 112 7.53 1.31 5.76
CA ILE A 112 8.10 0.08 5.20
C ILE A 112 9.54 -0.10 5.66
N HIS A 113 10.35 0.97 5.60
CA HIS A 113 11.77 0.91 6.00
C HIS A 113 12.00 0.83 7.51
N THR A 114 11.01 1.22 8.33
CA THR A 114 11.10 1.19 9.80
C THR A 114 10.24 0.09 10.42
N ALA A 115 9.55 -0.72 9.61
CA ALA A 115 8.76 -1.82 10.08
C ALA A 115 9.72 -2.85 10.72
N PRO A 116 9.49 -3.25 11.99
CA PRO A 116 10.23 -4.37 12.53
C PRO A 116 9.96 -5.60 11.65
N PRO A 117 10.95 -6.49 11.47
CA PRO A 117 10.70 -7.76 10.81
C PRO A 117 9.49 -8.45 11.46
N PRO A 118 8.64 -9.15 10.69
CA PRO A 118 7.44 -9.75 11.22
C PRO A 118 7.79 -10.65 12.42
N ALA A 119 7.00 -10.56 13.48
CA ALA A 119 7.21 -11.38 14.67
C ALA A 119 7.18 -12.86 14.27
N GLY A 120 8.28 -13.57 14.50
CA GLY A 120 8.45 -14.96 14.06
C GLY A 120 9.08 -15.13 12.68
N ALA A 121 9.69 -14.10 12.09
CA ALA A 121 10.74 -14.28 11.11
C ALA A 121 11.93 -14.95 11.82
N GLU A 122 11.86 -16.27 11.98
CA GLU A 122 13.01 -17.07 12.39
C GLU A 122 14.13 -16.77 11.39
N GLU A 123 15.29 -16.39 11.93
CA GLU A 123 16.48 -16.11 11.12
C GLU A 123 16.87 -17.42 10.41
N LEU A 124 16.50 -17.50 9.12
CA LEU A 124 16.85 -18.66 8.30
C LEU A 124 18.37 -18.74 8.22
N GLN A 125 18.91 -19.90 8.59
CA GLN A 125 20.33 -20.14 8.50
C GLN A 125 20.68 -20.61 7.10
N ARG A 126 21.65 -19.94 6.49
CA ARG A 126 22.26 -20.43 5.26
C ARG A 126 22.98 -21.75 5.53
N ILE A 127 22.80 -22.71 4.64
CA ILE A 127 23.55 -23.95 4.57
C ILE A 127 24.26 -24.06 3.23
N ASP A 128 25.43 -24.67 3.25
CA ASP A 128 26.24 -24.97 2.08
C ASP A 128 26.05 -26.46 1.74
N ILE A 129 25.82 -26.74 0.45
CA ILE A 129 25.53 -28.07 -0.09
C ILE A 129 26.73 -28.53 -0.92
N TYR A 130 27.35 -29.62 -0.49
CA TYR A 130 28.50 -30.23 -1.13
C TYR A 130 28.07 -31.52 -1.83
N CYS A 131 28.48 -31.72 -3.09
CA CYS A 131 28.23 -32.94 -3.84
C CYS A 131 29.56 -33.60 -4.24
N CYS A 132 29.73 -34.87 -3.87
CA CYS A 132 30.91 -35.64 -4.27
C CYS A 132 30.77 -36.02 -5.75
N GLN A 133 31.71 -35.56 -6.58
CA GLN A 133 31.71 -35.83 -8.02
C GLN A 133 31.99 -37.32 -8.36
N ALA A 134 32.50 -38.11 -7.41
CA ALA A 134 32.84 -39.51 -7.63
C ALA A 134 31.67 -40.47 -7.33
N CYS A 135 31.00 -40.29 -6.19
CA CYS A 135 29.95 -41.20 -5.72
C CYS A 135 28.54 -40.57 -5.65
N GLY A 136 28.43 -39.26 -5.85
CA GLY A 136 27.14 -38.54 -5.80
C GLY A 136 26.62 -38.27 -4.38
N GLN A 137 27.41 -38.54 -3.33
CA GLN A 137 27.03 -38.23 -1.95
C GLN A 137 26.84 -36.73 -1.76
N VAL A 138 25.77 -36.33 -1.07
CA VAL A 138 25.45 -34.94 -0.74
C VAL A 138 25.61 -34.70 0.75
N VAL A 139 26.27 -33.61 1.12
CA VAL A 139 26.44 -33.17 2.52
C VAL A 139 25.94 -31.73 2.64
N GLU A 140 25.03 -31.52 3.58
CA GLU A 140 24.51 -30.21 3.96
C GLU A 140 25.18 -29.78 5.27
N GLN A 141 25.78 -28.59 5.32
CA GLN A 141 26.37 -28.08 6.55
C GLN A 141 26.34 -26.56 6.64
N LEU A 142 26.61 -26.03 7.84
CA LEU A 142 26.76 -24.59 8.04
C LEU A 142 28.06 -24.08 7.37
N PRO A 143 28.07 -22.86 6.80
CA PRO A 143 29.23 -22.28 6.11
C PRO A 143 30.50 -22.14 6.98
N GLU A 144 30.34 -22.19 8.30
CA GLU A 144 31.43 -22.07 9.27
C GLU A 144 32.23 -23.37 9.43
N LYS A 145 31.75 -24.49 8.88
CA LYS A 145 32.45 -25.79 8.93
C LYS A 145 33.42 -25.94 7.77
N GLU A 146 34.53 -26.64 8.01
CA GLU A 146 35.48 -27.02 6.96
C GLU A 146 34.79 -27.88 5.88
N PRO A 147 35.19 -27.77 4.60
CA PRO A 147 34.62 -28.59 3.53
C PRO A 147 34.71 -30.10 3.85
N PRO A 148 33.63 -30.87 3.61
CA PRO A 148 33.64 -32.30 3.91
C PRO A 148 34.53 -33.05 2.92
N THR A 149 35.00 -34.22 3.34
CA THR A 149 35.76 -35.13 2.49
C THR A 149 34.93 -36.37 2.14
N CYS A 150 35.04 -36.83 0.89
CA CYS A 150 34.39 -38.03 0.40
C CYS A 150 35.25 -38.66 -0.71
N CYS A 151 35.39 -39.99 -0.73
CA CYS A 151 36.28 -40.71 -1.67
C CYS A 151 37.73 -40.18 -1.68
N ASP A 152 38.28 -39.92 -0.48
CA ASP A 152 39.64 -39.40 -0.27
C ASP A 152 39.92 -38.04 -0.94
N ARG A 153 38.88 -37.26 -1.22
CA ARG A 153 38.98 -35.92 -1.80
C ARG A 153 38.09 -34.94 -1.05
N GLU A 154 38.50 -33.68 -1.01
CA GLU A 154 37.66 -32.58 -0.56
C GLU A 154 36.49 -32.41 -1.53
N MET A 155 35.28 -32.26 -0.99
CA MET A 155 34.08 -32.04 -1.79
C MET A 155 33.96 -30.57 -2.20
N GLU A 156 33.50 -30.32 -3.42
CA GLU A 156 33.28 -28.96 -3.92
C GLU A 156 31.88 -28.45 -3.56
N LEU A 157 31.80 -27.16 -3.20
CA LEU A 157 30.54 -26.48 -2.95
C LEU A 157 29.72 -26.45 -4.24
N SER A 158 28.56 -27.09 -4.21
CA SER A 158 27.69 -27.24 -5.38
C SER A 158 26.53 -26.24 -5.37
N ALA A 159 25.99 -25.93 -4.19
CA ALA A 159 24.89 -24.98 -4.01
C ALA A 159 24.84 -24.43 -2.57
N PHE A 160 23.94 -23.48 -2.33
CA PHE A 160 23.55 -23.03 -0.99
C PHE A 160 22.02 -23.05 -0.87
N ASP A 161 21.52 -23.23 0.33
CA ASP A 161 20.09 -23.16 0.66
C ASP A 161 19.89 -22.47 2.02
N THR A 162 18.64 -22.25 2.43
CA THR A 162 18.27 -21.64 3.70
C THR A 162 17.28 -22.50 4.46
N VAL A 163 17.62 -22.89 5.69
CA VAL A 163 16.79 -23.75 6.54
C VAL A 163 16.48 -23.07 7.88
N ARG A 164 15.46 -23.56 8.58
CA ARG A 164 15.22 -23.09 9.96
C ARG A 164 16.30 -23.63 10.90
N PRO A 165 16.67 -22.89 11.95
CA PRO A 165 17.57 -23.39 12.98
C PRO A 165 17.08 -24.73 13.54
N GLY A 166 17.94 -25.76 13.49
CA GLY A 166 17.62 -27.10 13.99
C GLY A 166 17.02 -28.08 12.97
N GLU A 167 16.75 -27.65 11.73
CA GLU A 167 16.28 -28.54 10.64
C GLU A 167 17.40 -29.12 9.78
N LEU A 168 18.67 -28.82 10.10
CA LEU A 168 19.83 -29.39 9.40
C LEU A 168 19.80 -30.91 9.53
N ARG A 169 19.68 -31.60 8.38
CA ARG A 169 19.78 -33.06 8.34
C ARG A 169 21.24 -33.44 8.52
N GLU A 170 21.59 -34.02 9.67
CA GLU A 170 22.92 -34.61 9.84
C GLU A 170 23.13 -35.66 8.74
N ALA A 171 24.13 -35.45 7.89
CA ALA A 171 24.46 -36.37 6.82
C ALA A 171 24.79 -37.74 7.45
N VAL A 172 23.99 -38.76 7.11
CA VAL A 172 24.26 -40.15 7.47
C VAL A 172 25.52 -40.57 6.72
N VAL A 173 26.67 -40.53 7.41
CA VAL A 173 27.90 -41.12 6.92
C VAL A 173 27.73 -42.63 7.00
N ALA A 174 27.27 -43.24 5.90
CA ALA A 174 27.36 -44.68 5.74
C ALA A 174 28.83 -45.03 5.50
N ALA A 175 29.56 -45.32 6.58
CA ALA A 175 30.87 -45.94 6.50
C ALA A 175 30.67 -47.46 6.39
N GLU A 176 30.95 -48.01 5.21
CA GLU A 176 31.25 -49.44 5.01
C GLU A 176 32.55 -49.58 4.21
#